data_AF-A0A4R1ALE4-F1
#
_entry.id   AF-A0A4R1ALE4-F1
#
_cell.length_a   1.000
_cell.length_b   1.000
_cell.length_c   1.000
_cell.angle_alpha   90.00
_cell.angle_beta   90.00
_cell.angle_gamma   90.00
#
_symmetry.space_group_name_H-M   'P 1'
#
loop_
_entity.id
_entity.type
_entity.pdbx_description
1 polymer ?
#
loop_
_entity_poly.entity_id
_entity_poly.type
_entity_poly.pdbx_seq_one_letter_code
_entity_poly.pdbx_strand_id
1 'polypeptide(L)'
;MWGKTELKKGQIGKVTILSNVNASKINGNTLTQDKRLKKGDEYRIYSYRVLGDSSYYGLGGGLFVKKSSSVKYETPSKKKLAELEREANGLSMIDGIDFNKIYEVKGTGEYKGYKRLKGYPDDDKYAIYYSGNFQSFHVTYEDLYPKNLKEKITWKYNGKKYTHTRSQLYSFFSDIIKLENLLGQSNGIINQDWLLQTFGDTYKDWLLQLQYSSEAASIVEKYLNFKENPNQVDDLFENNPPEDYEDAIDLSIWISSEEMSVNGDDIELVAHPMKIGNETELKMTFLKGFKGVVTKVLYHVPDMPLGYFNVENDSEDTFNGIRFKKVNKNVYINRDDLKAKGVL
;
A
#
# COMPACT_ATOMS: atom_id res chain seq x y z
N MET A 1 10.77 -11.21 -12.72
CA MET A 1 12.00 -11.31 -13.56
C MET A 1 12.00 -10.27 -14.68
N TRP A 2 13.12 -9.59 -14.91
CA TRP A 2 13.40 -8.62 -16.00
C TRP A 2 14.74 -8.98 -16.67
N GLY A 3 14.66 -9.67 -17.80
CA GLY A 3 15.84 -10.35 -18.38
C GLY A 3 16.35 -11.44 -17.43
N LYS A 4 17.65 -11.43 -17.14
CA LYS A 4 18.32 -12.32 -16.18
C LYS A 4 18.34 -11.76 -14.75
N THR A 5 17.76 -10.58 -14.54
CA THR A 5 17.76 -9.90 -13.23
C THR A 5 16.34 -9.82 -12.65
N GLU A 6 16.20 -9.98 -11.35
CA GLU A 6 14.97 -9.65 -10.61
C GLU A 6 14.88 -8.13 -10.41
N LEU A 7 13.71 -7.51 -10.55
CA LEU A 7 13.52 -6.08 -10.28
C LEU A 7 13.50 -5.87 -8.75
N LYS A 8 14.24 -4.88 -8.22
CA LYS A 8 14.33 -4.62 -6.77
C LYS A 8 13.98 -3.19 -6.40
N LYS A 9 13.47 -2.94 -5.19
CA LYS A 9 13.19 -1.58 -4.65
C LYS A 9 14.41 -0.67 -4.82
N GLY A 10 14.20 0.56 -5.28
CA GLY A 10 15.26 1.54 -5.57
C GLY A 10 15.98 1.33 -6.92
N GLN A 11 15.62 0.32 -7.71
CA GLN A 11 16.15 0.15 -9.06
C GLN A 11 15.45 1.11 -10.04
N ILE A 12 16.20 2.06 -10.59
CA ILE A 12 15.71 3.03 -11.59
C ILE A 12 15.80 2.49 -13.03
N GLY A 13 16.58 1.44 -13.26
CA GLY A 13 16.74 0.83 -14.59
C GLY A 13 17.61 -0.41 -14.63
N LYS A 14 17.94 -0.86 -15.83
CA LYS A 14 18.88 -1.96 -16.09
C LYS A 14 19.82 -1.54 -17.21
N VAL A 15 21.07 -1.97 -17.12
CA VAL A 15 22.00 -1.89 -18.24
C VAL A 15 22.34 -3.27 -18.77
N THR A 16 22.44 -3.37 -20.09
CA THR A 16 23.05 -4.51 -20.78
C THR A 16 24.38 -4.08 -21.39
N ILE A 17 25.44 -4.82 -21.10
CA ILE A 17 26.79 -4.52 -21.58
C ILE A 17 26.94 -5.03 -23.02
N LEU A 18 27.11 -4.13 -23.99
CA LEU A 18 27.17 -4.46 -25.42
C LEU A 18 28.60 -4.80 -25.89
N SER A 19 29.61 -4.31 -25.18
CA SER A 19 31.02 -4.64 -25.36
C SER A 19 31.75 -4.54 -24.02
N ASN A 20 32.91 -5.20 -23.87
CA ASN A 20 33.64 -5.22 -22.59
C ASN A 20 33.98 -3.78 -22.14
N VAL A 21 33.59 -3.42 -20.92
CA VAL A 21 33.82 -2.08 -20.33
C VAL A 21 34.34 -2.19 -18.90
N ASN A 22 34.91 -1.11 -18.38
CA ASN A 22 35.30 -1.03 -16.98
C ASN A 22 34.22 -0.31 -16.17
N ALA A 23 33.94 -0.84 -14.99
CA ALA A 23 33.26 -0.16 -13.91
C ALA A 23 34.27 0.43 -12.93
N SER A 24 33.96 1.61 -12.43
CA SER A 24 34.81 2.39 -11.55
C SER A 24 34.07 2.73 -10.26
N LYS A 25 34.81 2.92 -9.18
CA LYS A 25 34.33 3.63 -7.99
C LYS A 25 34.53 5.12 -8.20
N ILE A 26 33.57 5.91 -7.71
CA ILE A 26 33.59 7.37 -7.75
C ILE A 26 33.79 7.87 -6.31
N ASN A 27 34.92 8.50 -6.04
CA ASN A 27 35.23 9.17 -4.76
C ASN A 27 35.43 10.67 -5.03
N GLY A 28 34.43 11.49 -4.74
CA GLY A 28 34.41 12.89 -5.17
C GLY A 28 34.44 12.98 -6.70
N ASN A 29 35.48 13.65 -7.24
CA ASN A 29 35.68 13.80 -8.69
C ASN A 29 36.66 12.76 -9.29
N THR A 30 37.13 11.81 -8.49
CA THR A 30 38.16 10.84 -8.92
C THR A 30 37.53 9.49 -9.23
N LEU A 31 37.96 8.89 -10.36
CA LEU A 31 37.52 7.58 -10.83
C LEU A 31 38.62 6.54 -10.61
N THR A 32 38.33 5.48 -9.86
CA THR A 32 39.24 4.33 -9.69
C THR A 32 38.62 3.12 -10.35
N GLN A 33 39.30 2.52 -11.34
CA GLN A 33 38.83 1.29 -11.96
C GLN A 33 38.78 0.17 -10.92
N ASP A 34 37.64 -0.52 -10.84
CA ASP A 34 37.41 -1.51 -9.79
C ASP A 34 37.05 -2.88 -10.38
N LYS A 35 36.31 -2.91 -11.49
CA LYS A 35 35.85 -4.18 -12.08
C LYS A 35 35.69 -4.11 -13.59
N ARG A 36 36.08 -5.17 -14.30
CA ARG A 36 35.79 -5.34 -15.72
C ARG A 36 34.44 -6.04 -15.91
N LEU A 37 33.55 -5.43 -16.69
CA LEU A 37 32.24 -5.98 -17.06
C LEU A 37 32.32 -6.59 -18.46
N LYS A 38 31.74 -7.78 -18.65
CA LYS A 38 31.81 -8.52 -19.91
C LYS A 38 30.60 -8.23 -20.79
N LYS A 39 30.78 -8.31 -22.10
CA LYS A 39 29.69 -8.30 -23.07
C LYS A 39 28.63 -9.34 -22.70
N GLY A 40 27.37 -8.93 -22.69
CA GLY A 40 26.22 -9.77 -22.35
C GLY A 40 25.85 -9.78 -20.87
N ASP A 41 26.65 -9.15 -20.00
CA ASP A 41 26.29 -8.97 -18.59
C ASP A 41 25.12 -7.99 -18.48
N GLU A 42 24.23 -8.26 -17.52
CA GLU A 42 23.12 -7.38 -17.16
C GLU A 42 23.28 -6.92 -15.71
N TYR A 43 23.09 -5.63 -15.47
CA TYR A 43 23.17 -5.03 -14.15
C TYR A 43 21.97 -4.14 -13.85
N ARG A 44 21.54 -4.14 -12.59
CA ARG A 44 20.55 -3.20 -12.08
C ARG A 44 21.19 -1.82 -11.95
N ILE A 45 20.41 -0.78 -12.23
CA ILE A 45 20.81 0.61 -12.00
C ILE A 45 20.03 1.18 -10.83
N TYR A 46 20.74 1.76 -9.88
CA TYR A 46 20.18 2.38 -8.67
C TYR A 46 20.35 3.90 -8.65
N SER A 47 21.28 4.44 -9.44
CA SER A 47 21.56 5.87 -9.46
C SER A 47 22.18 6.31 -10.78
N TYR A 48 22.15 7.62 -11.02
CA TYR A 48 22.78 8.29 -12.14
C TYR A 48 23.67 9.41 -11.61
N ARG A 49 24.88 9.56 -12.15
CA ARG A 49 25.80 10.63 -11.78
C ARG A 49 26.41 11.30 -13.00
N VAL A 50 26.64 12.59 -12.89
CA VAL A 50 27.38 13.38 -13.88
C VAL A 50 28.69 13.84 -13.23
N LEU A 51 29.81 13.61 -13.92
CA LEU A 51 31.15 14.08 -13.54
C LEU A 51 31.79 14.73 -14.76
N GLY A 52 31.96 16.05 -14.72
CA GLY A 52 32.34 16.84 -15.89
C GLY A 52 31.38 16.58 -17.05
N ASP A 53 31.91 16.32 -18.24
CA ASP A 53 31.11 16.07 -19.45
C ASP A 53 30.67 14.61 -19.62
N SER A 54 30.80 13.80 -18.57
CA SER A 54 30.54 12.35 -18.63
C SER A 54 29.46 11.93 -17.64
N SER A 55 28.57 11.04 -18.10
CA SER A 55 27.51 10.47 -17.28
C SER A 55 27.78 9.01 -16.93
N TYR A 56 27.31 8.59 -15.76
CA TYR A 56 27.58 7.27 -15.18
C TYR A 56 26.32 6.65 -14.58
N TYR A 57 26.14 5.35 -14.77
CA TYR A 57 25.09 4.55 -14.15
C TYR A 57 25.63 3.78 -12.95
N GLY A 58 24.99 3.93 -11.78
CA GLY A 58 25.36 3.26 -10.55
C GLY A 58 24.80 1.84 -10.47
N LEU A 59 25.68 0.85 -10.38
CA LEU A 59 25.37 -0.59 -10.39
C LEU A 59 25.08 -1.18 -8.99
N GLY A 60 25.16 -0.34 -7.95
CA GLY A 60 25.14 -0.76 -6.54
C GLY A 60 26.56 -1.02 -5.98
N GLY A 61 26.70 -1.02 -4.65
CA GLY A 61 27.99 -1.26 -3.98
C GLY A 61 29.09 -0.23 -4.32
N GLY A 62 28.70 0.99 -4.71
CA GLY A 62 29.63 2.06 -5.10
C GLY A 62 30.23 1.94 -6.50
N LEU A 63 29.80 0.95 -7.30
CA LEU A 63 30.27 0.75 -8.67
C LEU A 63 29.48 1.58 -9.68
N PHE A 64 30.18 2.16 -10.65
CA PHE A 64 29.60 2.98 -11.71
C PHE A 64 30.15 2.57 -13.07
N VAL A 65 29.28 2.54 -14.08
CA VAL A 65 29.69 2.33 -15.49
C VAL A 65 29.37 3.57 -16.31
N LYS A 66 30.30 3.98 -17.18
CA LYS A 66 30.12 5.16 -18.03
C LYS A 66 29.02 4.94 -19.08
N LYS A 67 28.12 5.92 -19.23
CA LYS A 67 27.15 5.98 -20.33
C LYS A 67 27.90 6.11 -21.65
N SER A 68 27.66 5.19 -22.57
CA SER A 68 28.29 5.14 -23.89
C SER A 68 27.50 4.22 -24.82
N SER A 69 27.87 4.17 -26.10
CA SER A 69 27.33 3.20 -27.07
C SER A 69 27.61 1.73 -26.71
N SER A 70 28.53 1.49 -25.77
CA SER A 70 28.85 0.14 -25.25
C SER A 70 27.91 -0.35 -24.14
N VAL A 71 26.97 0.49 -23.69
CA VAL A 71 26.07 0.21 -22.56
C VAL A 71 24.65 0.58 -22.94
N LYS A 72 23.75 -0.41 -23.04
CA LYS A 72 22.34 -0.18 -23.33
C LYS A 72 21.57 -0.01 -22.02
N TYR A 73 21.04 1.17 -21.77
CA TYR A 73 20.14 1.43 -20.65
C TYR A 73 18.68 1.17 -21.05
N GLU A 74 17.94 0.50 -20.17
CA GLU A 74 16.52 0.23 -20.31
C GLU A 74 15.83 0.61 -18.99
N THR A 75 14.69 1.28 -19.07
CA THR A 75 13.83 1.61 -17.91
C THR A 75 12.77 0.52 -17.76
N PRO A 76 12.31 0.15 -16.54
CA PRO A 76 11.20 -0.78 -16.39
C PRO A 76 9.92 -0.16 -16.97
N SER A 77 9.02 -0.99 -17.52
CA SER A 77 7.71 -0.50 -17.98
C SER A 77 6.91 0.06 -16.80
N LYS A 78 6.10 1.12 -17.02
CA LYS A 78 5.22 1.73 -15.99
C LYS A 78 4.42 0.69 -15.18
N LYS A 79 3.87 -0.33 -15.84
CA LYS A 79 3.13 -1.44 -15.20
C LYS A 79 3.94 -2.22 -14.15
N LYS A 80 5.26 -2.32 -14.35
CA LYS A 80 6.17 -3.12 -13.51
C LYS A 80 6.82 -2.30 -12.40
N LEU A 81 6.90 -0.98 -12.57
CA LEU A 81 7.19 -0.03 -11.50
C LEU A 81 6.01 0.05 -10.54
N ALA A 82 4.79 0.18 -11.05
CA ALA A 82 3.58 0.17 -10.22
C ALA A 82 3.41 -1.15 -9.44
N GLU A 83 3.73 -2.30 -10.05
CA GLU A 83 3.72 -3.59 -9.34
C GLU A 83 4.78 -3.65 -8.22
N LEU A 84 5.97 -3.09 -8.45
CA LEU A 84 7.04 -3.00 -7.45
C LEU A 84 6.74 -1.98 -6.35
N GLU A 85 6.11 -0.86 -6.66
CA GLU A 85 5.68 0.18 -5.71
C GLU A 85 4.53 -0.31 -4.83
N ARG A 86 3.56 -1.03 -5.42
CA ARG A 86 2.51 -1.75 -4.69
C ARG A 86 3.10 -2.81 -3.74
N GLU A 87 4.10 -3.56 -4.20
CA GLU A 87 4.82 -4.53 -3.37
C GLU A 87 5.71 -3.89 -2.29
N ALA A 88 6.21 -2.68 -2.51
CA ALA A 88 7.23 -2.05 -1.66
C ALA A 88 6.70 -1.06 -0.62
N ASN A 89 5.51 -0.51 -0.81
CA ASN A 89 5.00 0.60 0.00
C ASN A 89 3.61 0.35 0.61
N GLY A 90 3.00 -0.83 0.42
CA GLY A 90 1.65 -1.08 0.95
C GLY A 90 0.61 -0.07 0.43
N LEU A 91 0.83 0.49 -0.77
CA LEU A 91 -0.09 1.43 -1.40
C LEU A 91 -1.47 0.77 -1.51
N SER A 92 -2.51 1.52 -1.17
CA SER A 92 -3.89 1.08 -1.31
C SER A 92 -4.13 0.66 -2.76
N MET A 93 -4.76 -0.50 -3.00
CA MET A 93 -4.97 -0.96 -4.39
C MET A 93 -5.78 0.04 -5.19
N ILE A 94 -6.67 0.74 -4.49
CA ILE A 94 -7.52 1.81 -4.99
C ILE A 94 -6.72 2.87 -5.77
N ASP A 95 -5.52 3.24 -5.32
CA ASP A 95 -4.72 4.30 -5.95
C ASP A 95 -4.18 3.89 -7.33
N GLY A 96 -4.16 2.59 -7.62
CA GLY A 96 -3.80 2.04 -8.93
C GLY A 96 -4.98 1.77 -9.87
N ILE A 97 -6.21 2.08 -9.45
CA ILE A 97 -7.42 1.76 -10.21
C ILE A 97 -7.77 2.91 -11.17
N ASP A 98 -7.84 2.60 -12.45
CA ASP A 98 -8.45 3.48 -13.45
C ASP A 98 -9.96 3.22 -13.49
N PHE A 99 -10.73 4.01 -12.76
CA PHE A 99 -12.18 3.84 -12.63
C PHE A 99 -12.94 3.99 -13.96
N ASN A 100 -12.35 4.64 -14.97
CA ASN A 100 -12.92 4.69 -16.33
C ASN A 100 -12.99 3.32 -17.00
N LYS A 101 -12.14 2.37 -16.57
CA LYS A 101 -12.08 1.01 -17.12
C LYS A 101 -12.93 0.02 -16.34
N ILE A 102 -13.51 0.44 -15.22
CA ILE A 102 -14.39 -0.43 -14.43
C ILE A 102 -15.78 -0.49 -15.06
N TYR A 103 -16.34 -1.68 -15.12
CA TYR A 103 -17.70 -1.92 -15.58
C TYR A 103 -18.43 -2.96 -14.74
N GLU A 104 -19.75 -2.94 -14.83
CA GLU A 104 -20.64 -3.86 -14.11
C GLU A 104 -21.04 -5.06 -14.98
N VAL A 105 -21.03 -6.25 -14.39
CA VAL A 105 -21.71 -7.43 -14.93
C VAL A 105 -22.72 -7.95 -13.91
N LYS A 106 -23.77 -8.65 -14.37
CA LYS A 106 -24.77 -9.22 -13.45
C LYS A 106 -24.15 -10.36 -12.63
N GLY A 107 -24.36 -10.33 -11.31
CA GLY A 107 -24.06 -11.45 -10.44
C GLY A 107 -24.91 -12.68 -10.79
N THR A 108 -24.36 -13.86 -10.55
CA THR A 108 -25.00 -15.16 -10.84
C THR A 108 -24.93 -16.06 -9.61
N GLY A 109 -25.68 -17.17 -9.60
CA GLY A 109 -25.69 -18.10 -8.47
C GLY A 109 -26.16 -17.43 -7.17
N GLU A 110 -25.36 -17.56 -6.11
CA GLU A 110 -25.63 -16.94 -4.80
C GLU A 110 -25.59 -15.41 -4.82
N TYR A 111 -24.92 -14.81 -5.82
CA TYR A 111 -24.85 -13.36 -6.01
C TYR A 111 -25.93 -12.83 -6.98
N LYS A 112 -26.98 -13.60 -7.24
CA LYS A 112 -28.10 -13.13 -8.06
C LYS A 112 -28.76 -11.91 -7.42
N GLY A 113 -28.87 -10.82 -8.18
CA GLY A 113 -29.38 -9.53 -7.68
C GLY A 113 -28.28 -8.53 -7.33
N TYR A 114 -27.03 -8.99 -7.25
CA TYR A 114 -25.85 -8.13 -7.16
C TYR A 114 -25.31 -7.78 -8.55
N LYS A 115 -24.52 -6.72 -8.60
CA LYS A 115 -23.64 -6.34 -9.70
C LYS A 115 -22.22 -6.72 -9.31
N ARG A 116 -21.48 -7.36 -10.20
CA ARG A 116 -20.06 -7.64 -10.05
C ARG A 116 -19.26 -6.56 -10.77
N LEU A 117 -18.28 -5.97 -10.09
CA LEU A 117 -17.33 -5.08 -10.72
C LEU A 117 -16.30 -5.90 -11.52
N LYS A 118 -15.86 -5.34 -12.65
CA LYS A 118 -14.82 -5.89 -13.52
C LYS A 118 -13.90 -4.76 -13.99
N GLY A 119 -12.66 -5.09 -14.34
CA GLY A 119 -11.68 -4.14 -14.90
C GLY A 119 -10.73 -3.51 -13.88
N TYR A 120 -10.82 -3.87 -12.59
CA TYR A 120 -9.83 -3.52 -11.58
C TYR A 120 -8.69 -4.56 -11.51
N PRO A 121 -7.52 -4.22 -10.92
CA PRO A 121 -6.43 -5.18 -10.73
C PRO A 121 -6.87 -6.43 -9.96
N ASP A 122 -6.48 -7.60 -10.48
CA ASP A 122 -6.78 -8.93 -9.93
C ASP A 122 -8.28 -9.25 -9.77
N ASP A 123 -9.15 -8.69 -10.64
CA ASP A 123 -10.59 -9.01 -10.72
C ASP A 123 -10.93 -10.45 -11.16
N ASP A 124 -9.90 -11.22 -11.53
CA ASP A 124 -9.89 -12.65 -11.81
C ASP A 124 -9.57 -13.49 -10.56
N LYS A 125 -8.96 -12.89 -9.53
CA LYS A 125 -8.62 -13.52 -8.24
C LYS A 125 -9.59 -13.15 -7.14
N TYR A 126 -10.13 -11.94 -7.15
CA TYR A 126 -11.09 -11.48 -6.16
C TYR A 126 -12.26 -10.84 -6.88
N ALA A 127 -13.47 -11.36 -6.68
CA ALA A 127 -14.69 -10.76 -7.22
C ALA A 127 -15.31 -9.83 -6.18
N ILE A 128 -15.57 -8.60 -6.58
CA ILE A 128 -16.31 -7.62 -5.77
C ILE A 128 -17.73 -7.54 -6.31
N TYR A 129 -18.70 -7.77 -5.44
CA TYR A 129 -20.12 -7.69 -5.72
C TYR A 129 -20.76 -6.59 -4.87
N TYR A 130 -21.72 -5.88 -5.45
CA TYR A 130 -22.49 -4.90 -4.70
C TYR A 130 -23.93 -4.79 -5.19
N SER A 131 -24.80 -4.25 -4.34
CA SER A 131 -26.18 -3.90 -4.67
C SER A 131 -26.47 -2.50 -4.13
N GLY A 132 -27.37 -1.75 -4.80
CA GLY A 132 -27.71 -0.38 -4.40
C GLY A 132 -27.08 0.69 -5.28
N ASN A 133 -26.94 1.89 -4.74
CA ASN A 133 -26.42 3.09 -5.40
C ASN A 133 -25.49 3.86 -4.46
N PHE A 134 -24.96 5.02 -4.90
CA PHE A 134 -23.97 5.77 -4.11
C PHE A 134 -24.47 6.16 -2.71
N GLN A 135 -25.77 6.44 -2.54
CA GLN A 135 -26.36 6.84 -1.26
C GLN A 135 -26.53 5.67 -0.29
N SER A 136 -26.73 4.46 -0.82
CA SER A 136 -26.91 3.25 -0.03
C SER A 136 -26.55 2.04 -0.86
N PHE A 137 -25.46 1.38 -0.49
CA PHE A 137 -25.01 0.16 -1.12
C PHE A 137 -24.58 -0.88 -0.08
N HIS A 138 -24.61 -2.13 -0.50
CA HIS A 138 -24.05 -3.26 0.22
C HIS A 138 -22.96 -3.89 -0.63
N VAL A 139 -21.82 -4.21 -0.03
CA VAL A 139 -20.69 -4.85 -0.71
C VAL A 139 -20.43 -6.22 -0.09
N THR A 140 -20.17 -7.18 -0.96
CA THR A 140 -19.60 -8.48 -0.60
C THR A 140 -18.50 -8.82 -1.60
N TYR A 141 -17.62 -9.73 -1.24
CA TYR A 141 -16.53 -10.15 -2.10
C TYR A 141 -16.31 -11.65 -1.99
N GLU A 142 -15.64 -12.21 -2.98
CA GLU A 142 -15.34 -13.63 -3.12
C GLU A 142 -13.88 -13.81 -3.53
N ASP A 143 -13.15 -14.66 -2.81
CA ASP A 143 -11.84 -15.14 -3.24
C ASP A 143 -12.05 -16.24 -4.29
N LEU A 144 -11.77 -15.90 -5.55
CA LEU A 144 -11.86 -16.81 -6.69
C LEU A 144 -10.62 -17.72 -6.82
N TYR A 145 -9.57 -17.46 -6.04
CA TYR A 145 -8.35 -18.24 -6.04
C TYR A 145 -7.99 -18.73 -4.63
N PRO A 146 -8.90 -19.47 -3.97
CA PRO A 146 -8.73 -19.86 -2.58
C PRO A 146 -7.50 -20.75 -2.42
N LYS A 147 -6.62 -20.38 -1.49
CA LYS A 147 -5.40 -21.12 -1.20
C LYS A 147 -5.69 -22.36 -0.37
N ASN A 148 -4.90 -23.43 -0.58
CA ASN A 148 -4.98 -24.62 0.24
C ASN A 148 -4.46 -24.34 1.66
N LEU A 149 -5.37 -24.07 2.59
CA LEU A 149 -5.04 -23.77 3.99
C LEU A 149 -4.33 -24.91 4.73
N LYS A 150 -4.45 -26.15 4.24
CA LYS A 150 -3.80 -27.35 4.81
C LYS A 150 -2.43 -27.63 4.19
N GLU A 151 -2.01 -26.87 3.19
CA GLU A 151 -0.69 -26.99 2.59
C GLU A 151 0.41 -26.85 3.65
N LYS A 152 1.35 -27.80 3.69
CA LYS A 152 2.50 -27.75 4.60
C LYS A 152 3.63 -26.97 3.93
N ILE A 153 4.05 -25.90 4.59
CA ILE A 153 5.08 -24.97 4.10
C ILE A 153 6.26 -25.04 5.06
N THR A 154 7.44 -25.31 4.50
CA THR A 154 8.69 -25.39 5.23
C THR A 154 9.51 -24.12 5.01
N TRP A 155 9.93 -23.48 6.10
CA TRP A 155 10.74 -22.27 6.09
C TRP A 155 11.94 -22.40 7.02
N LYS A 156 12.88 -21.45 6.93
CA LYS A 156 14.13 -21.48 7.71
C LYS A 156 14.32 -20.18 8.47
N TYR A 157 14.81 -20.30 9.70
CA TYR A 157 15.27 -19.18 10.50
C TYR A 157 16.48 -19.62 11.33
N ASN A 158 17.56 -18.82 11.33
CA ASN A 158 18.82 -19.12 12.01
C ASN A 158 19.33 -20.56 11.80
N GLY A 159 19.23 -21.05 10.55
CA GLY A 159 19.66 -22.41 10.17
C GLY A 159 18.70 -23.54 10.58
N LYS A 160 17.71 -23.27 11.44
CA LYS A 160 16.68 -24.25 11.84
C LYS A 160 15.52 -24.26 10.84
N LYS A 161 15.01 -25.45 10.52
CA LYS A 161 13.83 -25.64 9.67
C LYS A 161 12.57 -25.70 10.53
N TYR A 162 11.53 -25.03 10.07
CA TYR A 162 10.18 -25.04 10.65
C TYR A 162 9.19 -25.49 9.58
N THR A 163 8.14 -26.20 9.96
CA THR A 163 7.07 -26.61 9.03
C THR A 163 5.72 -26.36 9.67
N HIS A 164 4.87 -25.63 8.97
CA HIS A 164 3.54 -25.25 9.42
C HIS A 164 2.55 -25.40 8.27
N THR A 165 1.26 -25.52 8.60
CA THR A 165 0.21 -25.36 7.58
C THR A 165 0.11 -23.89 7.18
N ARG A 166 -0.36 -23.62 5.96
CA ARG A 166 -0.64 -22.25 5.49
C ARG A 166 -1.55 -21.49 6.46
N SER A 167 -2.59 -22.13 7.00
CA SER A 167 -3.46 -21.52 8.02
C SER A 167 -2.71 -21.12 9.30
N GLN A 168 -1.75 -21.92 9.76
CA GLN A 168 -0.94 -21.57 10.93
C GLN A 168 -0.01 -20.39 10.62
N LEU A 169 0.56 -20.34 9.41
CA LEU A 169 1.36 -19.19 8.98
C LEU A 169 0.51 -17.92 8.90
N TYR A 170 -0.71 -17.99 8.39
CA TYR A 170 -1.63 -16.84 8.36
C TYR A 170 -1.95 -16.34 9.77
N SER A 171 -2.16 -17.27 10.72
CA SER A 171 -2.32 -16.90 12.13
C SER A 171 -1.08 -16.23 12.73
N PHE A 172 0.12 -16.56 12.25
CA PHE A 172 1.35 -15.86 12.67
C PHE A 172 1.44 -14.46 12.06
N PHE A 173 1.00 -14.29 10.81
CA PHE A 173 1.01 -12.99 10.14
C PHE A 173 0.01 -12.01 10.76
N SER A 174 -1.16 -12.50 11.18
CA SER A 174 -2.15 -11.72 11.93
C SER A 174 -1.74 -11.40 13.36
N ASP A 175 -0.87 -12.21 13.96
CA ASP A 175 -0.43 -12.05 15.34
C ASP A 175 1.06 -12.38 15.44
N ILE A 176 1.87 -11.34 15.21
CA ILE A 176 3.33 -11.43 15.16
C ILE A 176 3.92 -11.89 16.50
N ILE A 177 3.24 -11.64 17.63
CA ILE A 177 3.70 -12.06 18.96
C ILE A 177 3.80 -13.59 19.04
N LYS A 178 2.90 -14.34 18.39
CA LYS A 178 2.99 -15.81 18.30
C LYS A 178 4.25 -16.26 17.57
N LEU A 179 4.62 -15.55 16.51
CA LEU A 179 5.83 -15.84 15.73
C LEU A 179 7.09 -15.47 16.50
N GLU A 180 7.08 -14.32 17.17
CA GLU A 180 8.14 -13.85 18.06
C GLU A 180 8.44 -14.86 19.17
N ASN A 181 7.40 -15.35 19.85
CA ASN A 181 7.52 -16.38 20.88
C ASN A 181 8.08 -17.69 20.32
N LEU A 182 7.63 -18.12 19.14
CA LEU A 182 8.15 -19.31 18.46
C LEU A 182 9.65 -19.19 18.15
N LEU A 183 10.09 -17.98 17.81
CA LEU A 183 11.47 -17.69 17.42
C LEU A 183 12.37 -17.27 18.59
N GLY A 184 11.79 -17.03 19.77
CA GLY A 184 12.51 -16.50 20.94
C GLY A 184 13.10 -15.13 20.68
N GLN A 185 12.41 -14.28 19.91
CA GLN A 185 12.87 -12.94 19.52
C GLN A 185 11.80 -11.91 19.90
N SER A 186 12.16 -10.80 20.54
CA SER A 186 11.21 -9.79 21.03
C SER A 186 11.64 -8.37 20.68
N ASN A 187 12.49 -8.22 19.66
CA ASN A 187 13.21 -6.97 19.39
C ASN A 187 12.65 -6.20 18.18
N GLY A 188 11.44 -6.53 17.70
CA GLY A 188 10.83 -5.86 16.56
C GLY A 188 11.48 -6.15 15.19
N ILE A 189 12.31 -7.20 15.08
CA ILE A 189 12.94 -7.62 13.81
C ILE A 189 11.90 -8.16 12.82
N ILE A 190 10.80 -8.75 13.32
CA ILE A 190 9.74 -9.31 12.49
C ILE A 190 8.81 -8.19 12.05
N ASN A 191 9.12 -7.61 10.89
CA ASN A 191 8.32 -6.60 10.20
C ASN A 191 7.88 -7.13 8.80
N GLN A 192 7.12 -6.33 8.05
CA GLN A 192 6.60 -6.74 6.74
C GLN A 192 7.71 -7.18 5.76
N ASP A 193 8.83 -6.45 5.71
CA ASP A 193 9.98 -6.78 4.86
C ASP A 193 10.56 -8.15 5.23
N TRP A 194 10.70 -8.42 6.53
CA TRP A 194 11.20 -9.69 7.02
C TRP A 194 10.23 -10.84 6.69
N LEU A 195 8.92 -10.64 6.87
CA LEU A 195 7.90 -11.62 6.55
C LEU A 195 7.88 -11.93 5.04
N LEU A 196 7.99 -10.90 4.22
CA LEU A 196 8.08 -11.01 2.77
C LEU A 196 9.32 -11.80 2.34
N GLN A 197 10.49 -11.48 2.90
CA GLN A 197 11.73 -12.20 2.60
C GLN A 197 11.69 -13.66 3.07
N THR A 198 11.04 -13.93 4.20
CA THR A 198 11.03 -15.27 4.83
C THR A 198 9.99 -16.20 4.22
N PHE A 199 8.80 -15.68 3.91
CA PHE A 199 7.63 -16.47 3.50
C PHE A 199 7.19 -16.22 2.05
N GLY A 200 7.71 -15.17 1.40
CA GLY A 200 7.49 -14.87 -0.02
C GLY A 200 6.00 -14.85 -0.39
N ASP A 201 5.65 -15.64 -1.41
CA ASP A 201 4.29 -15.71 -1.94
C ASP A 201 3.24 -16.10 -0.89
N THR A 202 3.63 -16.86 0.15
CA THR A 202 2.68 -17.23 1.22
C THR A 202 2.23 -16.00 2.00
N TYR A 203 3.15 -15.08 2.30
CA TYR A 203 2.84 -13.83 2.98
C TYR A 203 2.12 -12.85 2.04
N LYS A 204 2.55 -12.77 0.77
CA LYS A 204 1.85 -11.97 -0.26
C LYS A 204 0.40 -12.39 -0.42
N ASP A 205 0.13 -13.70 -0.49
CA ASP A 205 -1.23 -14.24 -0.61
C ASP A 205 -2.13 -13.80 0.56
N TRP A 206 -1.59 -13.84 1.79
CA TRP A 206 -2.31 -13.40 2.98
C TRP A 206 -2.56 -11.89 2.98
N LEU A 207 -1.54 -11.11 2.65
CA LEU A 207 -1.64 -9.65 2.60
C LEU A 207 -2.66 -9.19 1.55
N LEU A 208 -2.62 -9.81 0.37
CA LEU A 208 -3.53 -9.51 -0.73
C LEU A 208 -4.99 -9.81 -0.35
N GLN A 209 -5.23 -10.93 0.33
CA GLN A 209 -6.56 -11.28 0.85
C GLN A 209 -7.10 -10.23 1.83
N LEU A 210 -6.25 -9.74 2.75
CA LEU A 210 -6.63 -8.68 3.67
C LEU A 210 -6.96 -7.37 2.93
N GLN A 211 -6.09 -6.95 2.02
CA GLN A 211 -6.28 -5.72 1.26
C GLN A 211 -7.60 -5.72 0.47
N TYR A 212 -7.95 -6.81 -0.22
CA TYR A 212 -9.24 -6.86 -0.91
C TYR A 212 -10.42 -6.84 0.04
N SER A 213 -10.30 -7.49 1.19
CA SER A 213 -11.39 -7.50 2.18
C SER A 213 -11.66 -6.12 2.77
N SER A 214 -10.62 -5.31 2.99
CA SER A 214 -10.74 -3.96 3.55
C SER A 214 -11.12 -2.93 2.49
N GLU A 215 -10.66 -3.09 1.25
CA GLU A 215 -10.83 -2.07 0.20
C GLU A 215 -12.06 -2.27 -0.69
N ALA A 216 -12.70 -3.44 -0.69
CA ALA A 216 -13.83 -3.73 -1.58
C ALA A 216 -14.94 -2.68 -1.48
N ALA A 217 -15.25 -2.20 -0.27
CA ALA A 217 -16.25 -1.17 -0.04
C ALA A 217 -15.84 0.17 -0.68
N SER A 218 -14.62 0.62 -0.43
CA SER A 218 -14.07 1.86 -0.97
C SER A 218 -13.95 1.84 -2.50
N ILE A 219 -13.64 0.69 -3.10
CA ILE A 219 -13.63 0.51 -4.57
C ILE A 219 -15.05 0.70 -5.14
N VAL A 220 -16.06 0.11 -4.50
CA VAL A 220 -17.47 0.26 -4.93
C VAL A 220 -17.93 1.70 -4.77
N GLU A 221 -17.61 2.34 -3.65
CA GLU A 221 -17.97 3.73 -3.38
C GLU A 221 -17.38 4.67 -4.44
N LYS A 222 -16.07 4.58 -4.71
CA LYS A 222 -15.40 5.39 -5.74
C LYS A 222 -15.98 5.13 -7.12
N TYR A 223 -16.24 3.88 -7.47
CA TYR A 223 -16.89 3.54 -8.73
C TYR A 223 -18.29 4.16 -8.85
N LEU A 224 -19.11 4.07 -7.80
CA LEU A 224 -20.46 4.64 -7.78
C LEU A 224 -20.43 6.17 -7.87
N ASN A 225 -19.52 6.82 -7.13
CA ASN A 225 -19.31 8.26 -7.21
C ASN A 225 -18.90 8.69 -8.63
N PHE A 226 -17.91 8.01 -9.22
CA PHE A 226 -17.46 8.27 -10.59
C PHE A 226 -18.60 8.14 -11.61
N LYS A 227 -19.45 7.12 -11.44
CA LYS A 227 -20.59 6.88 -12.34
C LYS A 227 -21.68 7.95 -12.23
N GLU A 228 -21.94 8.45 -11.02
CA GLU A 228 -22.92 9.51 -10.79
C GLU A 228 -22.37 10.91 -11.14
N ASN A 229 -21.05 11.13 -11.04
CA ASN A 229 -20.38 12.41 -11.26
C ASN A 229 -19.16 12.31 -12.21
N PRO A 230 -19.33 11.91 -13.48
CA PRO A 230 -18.20 11.61 -14.39
C PRO A 230 -17.34 12.82 -14.79
N ASN A 231 -17.80 14.04 -14.51
CA ASN A 231 -17.12 15.30 -14.84
C ASN A 231 -16.47 16.00 -13.63
N GLN A 232 -16.57 15.43 -12.42
CA GLN A 232 -15.68 15.83 -11.34
C GLN A 232 -14.34 15.13 -11.58
N VAL A 233 -13.41 15.88 -12.17
CA VAL A 233 -12.00 15.48 -12.24
C VAL A 233 -11.52 15.27 -10.81
N ASP A 234 -10.83 14.17 -10.62
CA ASP A 234 -10.26 13.69 -9.36
C ASP A 234 -9.24 14.71 -8.80
N ASP A 235 -9.72 15.79 -8.16
CA ASP A 235 -8.89 16.63 -7.28
C ASP A 235 -8.52 15.88 -5.98
N LEU A 236 -9.01 14.65 -5.82
CA LEU A 236 -8.85 13.91 -4.58
C LEU A 236 -7.46 13.29 -4.42
N PHE A 237 -6.73 12.86 -5.47
CA PHE A 237 -5.41 12.24 -5.28
C PHE A 237 -4.43 12.35 -6.46
N GLU A 238 -4.20 13.54 -7.04
CA GLU A 238 -2.95 13.76 -7.78
C GLU A 238 -1.76 13.71 -6.80
N ASN A 239 -1.15 12.53 -6.69
CA ASN A 239 0.07 12.24 -5.94
C ASN A 239 1.27 12.38 -6.89
N ASN A 240 1.75 13.59 -7.08
CA ASN A 240 3.19 13.79 -7.10
C ASN A 240 3.54 14.41 -5.74
N PRO A 241 4.24 13.73 -4.82
CA PRO A 241 4.85 14.46 -3.73
C PRO A 241 5.85 15.43 -4.36
N PRO A 242 5.75 16.75 -4.08
CA PRO A 242 6.87 17.64 -4.32
C PRO A 242 8.06 17.09 -3.53
N GLU A 243 9.19 16.91 -4.20
CA GLU A 243 10.48 16.83 -3.50
C GLU A 243 10.57 18.03 -2.57
N ASP A 244 10.96 17.77 -1.33
CA ASP A 244 11.23 18.73 -0.25
C ASP A 244 10.01 19.19 0.56
N TYR A 245 9.69 18.48 1.66
CA TYR A 245 9.24 19.05 2.95
C TYR A 245 9.31 17.96 4.03
N GLU A 246 10.50 17.79 4.62
CA GLU A 246 10.63 17.22 5.97
C GLU A 246 10.12 18.28 6.96
N ASP A 247 9.00 18.04 7.66
CA ASP A 247 8.75 18.53 9.02
C ASP A 247 7.54 17.85 9.70
N ALA A 248 7.88 16.91 10.58
CA ALA A 248 7.24 16.39 11.80
C ALA A 248 5.74 16.64 12.09
N ILE A 249 4.93 15.57 11.98
CA ILE A 249 3.71 15.41 12.79
C ILE A 249 4.06 14.61 14.03
N ASP A 250 3.80 15.16 15.22
CA ASP A 250 3.96 14.43 16.47
C ASP A 250 2.79 13.44 16.69
N LEU A 251 3.01 12.19 16.31
CA LEU A 251 2.04 11.09 16.45
C LEU A 251 1.75 10.72 17.92
N SER A 252 2.46 11.31 18.89
CA SER A 252 2.12 11.21 20.31
C SER A 252 0.93 12.11 20.69
N ILE A 253 0.66 13.15 19.90
CA ILE A 253 -0.41 14.13 20.12
C ILE A 253 -1.52 13.98 19.08
N TRP A 254 -1.15 13.67 17.84
CA TRP A 254 -2.03 13.62 16.68
C TRP A 254 -2.22 12.18 16.21
N ILE A 255 -3.46 11.75 16.03
CA ILE A 255 -3.79 10.43 15.49
C ILE A 255 -4.21 10.62 14.04
N SER A 256 -3.59 9.90 13.10
CA SER A 256 -4.08 9.95 11.72
C SER A 256 -5.46 9.27 11.63
N SER A 257 -6.29 9.73 10.70
CA SER A 257 -7.58 9.09 10.37
C SER A 257 -7.42 7.65 9.84
N GLU A 258 -6.21 7.27 9.43
CA GLU A 258 -5.83 5.91 9.05
C GLU A 258 -5.34 5.06 10.25
N GLU A 259 -4.85 5.70 11.33
CA GLU A 259 -4.21 5.06 12.50
C GLU A 259 -5.16 4.80 13.68
N MET A 260 -6.45 5.14 13.60
CA MET A 260 -7.41 4.85 14.69
C MET A 260 -7.81 3.36 14.74
N SER A 261 -6.84 2.46 14.80
CA SER A 261 -7.00 1.05 15.16
C SER A 261 -6.73 0.86 16.65
N VAL A 262 -7.76 0.64 17.47
CA VAL A 262 -7.55 0.06 18.82
C VAL A 262 -7.52 -1.46 18.65
N ASN A 263 -6.40 -2.10 18.94
CA ASN A 263 -6.38 -3.57 18.96
C ASN A 263 -7.09 -4.05 20.23
N GLY A 264 -8.35 -4.45 20.08
CA GLY A 264 -9.07 -5.31 21.01
C GLY A 264 -9.42 -6.61 20.28
N ASP A 265 -9.25 -7.75 20.96
CA ASP A 265 -9.45 -9.10 20.43
C ASP A 265 -10.52 -9.19 19.31
N ASP A 266 -10.06 -9.47 18.09
CA ASP A 266 -10.85 -9.68 16.86
C ASP A 266 -11.68 -8.51 16.33
N ILE A 267 -11.33 -7.26 16.63
CA ILE A 267 -12.00 -6.06 16.11
C ILE A 267 -10.98 -5.11 15.47
N GLU A 268 -10.96 -5.02 14.13
CA GLU A 268 -10.37 -3.87 13.45
C GLU A 268 -11.29 -2.67 13.64
N LEU A 269 -10.71 -1.59 14.16
CA LEU A 269 -11.36 -0.33 14.45
C LEU A 269 -10.85 0.67 13.43
N VAL A 270 -11.77 1.36 12.76
CA VAL A 270 -11.43 2.51 11.94
C VAL A 270 -12.38 3.62 12.31
N ALA A 271 -11.81 4.73 12.81
CA ALA A 271 -12.55 5.93 13.12
C ALA A 271 -12.17 7.04 12.15
N HIS A 272 -13.10 7.36 11.26
CA HIS A 272 -12.95 8.43 10.28
C HIS A 272 -14.21 9.30 10.28
N PRO A 273 -14.05 10.62 10.11
CA PRO A 273 -15.18 11.52 9.93
C PRO A 273 -15.86 11.21 8.59
N MET A 274 -17.19 11.09 8.62
CA MET A 274 -17.99 10.78 7.43
C MET A 274 -19.14 11.77 7.30
N LYS A 275 -19.42 12.18 6.05
CA LYS A 275 -20.59 12.97 5.71
C LYS A 275 -21.83 12.07 5.67
N ILE A 276 -22.86 12.42 6.43
CA ILE A 276 -24.17 11.76 6.38
C ILE A 276 -25.24 12.83 6.18
N GLY A 277 -25.77 12.92 4.96
CA GLY A 277 -26.66 14.00 4.59
C GLY A 277 -26.00 15.38 4.74
N ASN A 278 -26.50 16.18 5.70
CA ASN A 278 -26.00 17.52 6.01
C ASN A 278 -25.12 17.57 7.27
N GLU A 279 -24.80 16.43 7.87
CA GLU A 279 -24.04 16.34 9.12
C GLU A 279 -22.68 15.66 8.92
N THR A 280 -21.74 15.97 9.81
CA THR A 280 -20.44 15.30 9.91
C THR A 280 -20.38 14.49 11.20
N GLU A 281 -20.10 13.21 11.08
CA GLU A 281 -20.05 12.27 12.21
C GLU A 281 -18.69 11.58 12.31
N LEU A 282 -18.16 11.43 13.52
CA LEU A 282 -17.07 10.51 13.80
C LEU A 282 -17.66 9.12 14.07
N LYS A 283 -17.45 8.20 13.14
CA LYS A 283 -17.97 6.83 13.20
C LYS A 283 -16.85 5.86 13.52
N MET A 284 -17.19 4.82 14.25
CA MET A 284 -16.35 3.67 14.50
C MET A 284 -16.90 2.46 13.78
N THR A 285 -16.06 1.87 12.95
CA THR A 285 -16.36 0.63 12.25
C THR A 285 -15.77 -0.53 13.04
N PHE A 286 -16.60 -1.54 13.33
CA PHE A 286 -16.21 -2.80 13.95
C PHE A 286 -16.22 -3.89 12.90
N LEU A 287 -15.08 -4.57 12.74
CA LEU A 287 -14.97 -5.79 11.95
C LEU A 287 -14.91 -6.98 12.89
N LYS A 288 -16.01 -7.72 13.07
CA LYS A 288 -16.03 -8.92 13.94
C LYS A 288 -15.79 -10.19 13.13
N GLY A 289 -14.52 -10.56 12.97
CA GLY A 289 -14.12 -11.66 12.11
C GLY A 289 -14.56 -11.47 10.64
N PHE A 290 -14.32 -12.48 9.80
CA PHE A 290 -14.63 -12.46 8.36
C PHE A 290 -16.14 -12.38 8.00
N LYS A 291 -17.01 -11.91 8.89
CA LYS A 291 -18.47 -11.86 8.68
C LYS A 291 -19.07 -10.55 9.21
N GLY A 292 -18.97 -9.50 8.39
CA GLY A 292 -19.83 -8.31 8.46
C GLY A 292 -19.19 -7.08 9.10
N VAL A 293 -19.65 -5.92 8.63
CA VAL A 293 -19.27 -4.58 9.10
C VAL A 293 -20.37 -4.06 10.02
N VAL A 294 -20.04 -3.69 11.25
CA VAL A 294 -20.96 -2.96 12.14
C VAL A 294 -20.41 -1.55 12.31
N THR A 295 -21.19 -0.54 11.98
CA THR A 295 -20.79 0.87 12.17
C THR A 295 -21.57 1.48 13.34
N LYS A 296 -20.87 2.11 14.27
CA LYS A 296 -21.45 2.87 15.38
C LYS A 296 -20.99 4.31 15.31
N VAL A 297 -21.91 5.25 15.43
CA VAL A 297 -21.56 6.66 15.62
C VAL A 297 -20.99 6.83 17.03
N LEU A 298 -19.76 7.31 17.14
CA LEU A 298 -19.14 7.61 18.43
C LEU A 298 -19.46 9.03 18.88
N TYR A 299 -19.39 9.97 17.93
CA TYR A 299 -19.49 11.38 18.24
C TYR A 299 -19.99 12.17 17.04
N HIS A 300 -20.90 13.11 17.28
CA HIS A 300 -21.34 14.06 16.26
C HIS A 300 -20.46 15.31 16.28
N VAL A 301 -20.07 15.81 15.11
CA VAL A 301 -19.26 17.03 14.96
C VAL A 301 -20.08 18.08 14.21
N PRO A 302 -21.10 18.68 14.88
CA PRO A 302 -22.17 19.44 14.22
C PRO A 302 -21.75 20.77 13.63
N ASP A 303 -20.62 21.33 14.06
CA ASP A 303 -20.07 22.62 13.65
C ASP A 303 -18.94 22.50 12.62
N MET A 304 -18.58 21.28 12.20
CA MET A 304 -17.61 21.09 11.13
C MET A 304 -18.23 21.43 9.76
N PRO A 305 -17.66 22.39 9.00
CA PRO A 305 -18.14 22.73 7.68
C PRO A 305 -18.11 21.53 6.73
N LEU A 306 -19.16 21.36 5.92
CA LEU A 306 -19.26 20.28 4.93
C LEU A 306 -18.10 20.25 3.90
N GLY A 307 -17.42 21.38 3.71
CA GLY A 307 -16.27 21.52 2.82
C GLY A 307 -14.91 21.47 3.53
N TYR A 308 -14.86 21.21 4.84
CA TYR A 308 -13.59 21.22 5.59
C TYR A 308 -12.61 20.16 5.06
N PHE A 309 -13.09 18.99 4.64
CA PHE A 309 -12.22 17.99 4.02
C PHE A 309 -11.72 18.40 2.63
N ASN A 310 -12.28 19.46 2.03
CA ASN A 310 -11.97 19.92 0.68
C ASN A 310 -11.07 21.17 0.65
N VAL A 311 -10.71 21.75 1.81
CA VAL A 311 -9.80 22.91 1.86
C VAL A 311 -8.32 22.51 1.79
N GLU A 312 -7.48 23.49 1.46
CA GLU A 312 -6.03 23.38 1.20
C GLU A 312 -5.24 22.69 2.33
N ASN A 313 -4.08 22.14 1.95
CA ASN A 313 -3.13 21.50 2.88
C ASN A 313 -2.61 22.51 3.92
N ASP A 314 -2.29 22.01 5.12
CA ASP A 314 -1.71 22.75 6.26
C ASP A 314 -2.66 23.65 7.05
N SER A 315 -3.90 23.19 7.25
CA SER A 315 -4.88 23.82 8.14
C SER A 315 -5.06 23.05 9.45
N GLU A 316 -5.16 23.77 10.57
CA GLU A 316 -5.57 23.24 11.87
C GLU A 316 -6.80 24.00 12.33
N ASP A 317 -7.88 23.29 12.63
CA ASP A 317 -9.14 23.87 13.09
C ASP A 317 -9.73 23.06 14.24
N THR A 318 -10.63 23.68 15.00
CA THR A 318 -11.32 23.04 16.12
C THR A 318 -12.81 22.99 15.85
N PHE A 319 -13.39 21.80 15.89
CA PHE A 319 -14.82 21.58 15.73
C PHE A 319 -15.35 20.80 16.92
N ASN A 320 -16.39 21.33 17.55
CA ASN A 320 -17.03 20.80 18.74
C ASN A 320 -16.01 20.52 19.86
N GLY A 321 -14.97 21.34 19.96
CA GLY A 321 -13.88 21.18 20.93
C GLY A 321 -12.91 20.03 20.63
N ILE A 322 -12.88 19.52 19.40
CA ILE A 322 -11.89 18.56 18.91
C ILE A 322 -11.04 19.25 17.85
N ARG A 323 -9.73 19.27 18.05
CA ARG A 323 -8.80 19.76 17.04
C ARG A 323 -8.58 18.74 15.94
N PHE A 324 -8.66 19.23 14.71
CA PHE A 324 -8.34 18.53 13.48
C PHE A 324 -7.20 19.26 12.79
N LYS A 325 -6.26 18.50 12.24
CA LYS A 325 -5.13 19.03 11.48
C LYS A 325 -5.04 18.32 10.15
N LYS A 326 -4.91 19.07 9.06
CA LYS A 326 -4.73 18.53 7.71
C LYS A 326 -3.31 18.75 7.26
N VAL A 327 -2.57 17.68 7.03
CA VAL A 327 -1.19 17.71 6.53
C VAL A 327 -1.07 16.70 5.41
N ASN A 328 -0.52 17.10 4.26
CA ASN A 328 -0.37 16.21 3.10
C ASN A 328 -1.67 15.46 2.73
N LYS A 329 -2.81 16.18 2.72
CA LYS A 329 -4.16 15.63 2.47
C LYS A 329 -4.68 14.64 3.53
N ASN A 330 -3.87 14.24 4.51
CA ASN A 330 -4.27 13.40 5.64
C ASN A 330 -4.90 14.24 6.75
N VAL A 331 -6.00 13.74 7.32
CA VAL A 331 -6.64 14.33 8.48
C VAL A 331 -6.10 13.66 9.74
N TYR A 332 -5.66 14.49 10.68
CA TYR A 332 -5.21 14.10 11.99
C TYR A 332 -6.17 14.66 13.03
N ILE A 333 -6.42 13.90 14.09
CA ILE A 333 -7.32 14.27 15.18
C ILE A 333 -6.50 14.29 16.47
N ASN A 334 -6.71 15.32 17.29
CA ASN A 334 -5.97 15.45 18.53
C ASN A 334 -6.42 14.40 19.56
N ARG A 335 -5.45 13.65 20.10
CA ARG A 335 -5.67 12.52 21.02
C ARG A 335 -6.27 12.95 22.36
N ASP A 336 -5.83 14.07 22.91
CA ASP A 336 -6.29 14.53 24.21
C ASP A 336 -7.71 15.07 24.14
N ASP A 337 -8.07 15.71 23.03
CA ASP A 337 -9.43 16.19 22.79
C ASP A 337 -10.41 15.01 22.66
N LEU A 338 -10.01 13.93 21.97
CA LEU A 338 -10.82 12.70 21.90
C LEU A 338 -11.05 12.06 23.28
N LYS A 339 -10.01 12.01 24.13
CA LYS A 339 -10.14 11.54 25.53
C LYS A 339 -11.07 12.44 26.35
N ALA A 340 -10.94 13.75 26.21
CA ALA A 340 -11.79 14.72 26.89
C ALA A 340 -13.28 14.58 26.49
N LYS A 341 -13.55 14.09 25.27
CA LYS A 341 -14.89 13.78 24.77
C LYS A 341 -15.36 12.35 25.07
N GLY A 342 -14.54 11.52 25.72
CA GLY A 342 -14.84 10.12 26.02
C GLY A 342 -14.95 9.22 24.78
N VAL A 343 -14.30 9.61 23.68
CA VAL A 343 -14.25 8.86 22.42
C VAL A 343 -13.14 7.81 22.47
N LEU A 344 -12.01 8.17 23.10
CA LEU A 344 -10.92 7.29 23.53
C LEU A 344 -10.94 7.19 25.06
#